data_AF-A0A2C9D5V0-F1
#
_entry.id   AF-A0A2C9D5V0-F1
#
_cell.length_a   1.000
_cell.length_b   1.000
_cell.length_c   1.000
_cell.angle_alpha   90.00
_cell.angle_beta   90.00
_cell.angle_gamma   90.00
#
_symmetry.space_group_name_H-M   'P 1'
#
loop_
_entity.id
_entity.type
_entity.pdbx_description
1 polymer ?
#
loop_
_entity_poly.entity_id
_entity_poly.type
_entity_poly.pdbx_seq_one_letter_code
_entity_poly.pdbx_strand_id
1 'polypeptide(L)'
;MTLQLVTKGQFAAMINVSAGRVSQMIAAGQISQAALVGAGQRAKINVEQAKTDLRMALDVGQRMGNGINTRLDDGDGAADSVEAPAPGAQRQDAAPARESGIDYQIKQEKLEQVRRANRNAAIAEARERGQLVETAAAKAEMVKVASSMLQVFEGALADFAGAVSAQFEVPQRDVLHLMRREMKKVRAAASRQMAALGEQETETVQTTVDADELDTVN
;
A
#
# COMPACT_ATOMS: atom_id res chain seq x y z
N MET A 1 -21.64 -18.91 -47.50
CA MET A 1 -22.07 -18.30 -46.23
C MET A 1 -23.56 -18.00 -46.32
N THR A 2 -24.37 -18.66 -45.49
CA THR A 2 -25.82 -18.48 -45.46
C THR A 2 -26.17 -17.22 -44.66
N LEU A 3 -26.75 -16.23 -45.33
CA LEU A 3 -27.30 -15.01 -44.72
C LEU A 3 -28.52 -15.38 -43.85
N GLN A 4 -28.32 -15.49 -42.55
CA GLN A 4 -29.41 -15.73 -41.61
C GLN A 4 -30.10 -14.40 -41.27
N LEU A 5 -31.27 -14.19 -41.84
CA LEU A 5 -32.10 -13.00 -41.63
C LEU A 5 -33.24 -13.32 -40.66
N VAL A 6 -33.22 -12.69 -39.49
CA VAL A 6 -34.21 -12.92 -38.43
C VAL A 6 -34.96 -11.64 -38.08
N THR A 7 -36.12 -11.75 -37.46
CA THR A 7 -36.82 -10.57 -36.93
C THR A 7 -36.11 -10.01 -35.69
N LYS A 8 -36.39 -8.76 -35.33
CA LYS A 8 -35.83 -8.13 -34.12
C LYS A 8 -36.10 -8.94 -32.84
N GLY A 9 -37.29 -9.52 -32.71
CA GLY A 9 -37.67 -10.36 -31.57
C GLY A 9 -36.91 -11.69 -31.54
N GLN A 10 -36.70 -12.31 -32.70
CA GLN A 10 -35.90 -13.54 -32.79
C GLN A 10 -34.41 -13.29 -32.49
N PHE A 11 -33.85 -12.18 -32.97
CA PHE A 11 -32.49 -11.78 -32.61
C PHE A 11 -32.36 -11.53 -31.10
N ALA A 12 -33.34 -10.83 -30.52
CA ALA A 12 -33.37 -10.55 -29.07
C ALA A 12 -33.32 -11.84 -28.24
N ALA A 13 -34.08 -12.87 -28.64
CA ALA A 13 -34.03 -14.18 -28.00
C ALA A 13 -32.66 -14.88 -28.15
N MET A 14 -31.99 -14.73 -29.31
CA MET A 14 -30.67 -15.34 -29.54
C MET A 14 -29.56 -14.74 -28.67
N ILE A 15 -29.66 -13.45 -28.34
CA ILE A 15 -28.69 -12.76 -27.48
C ILE A 15 -29.21 -12.54 -26.05
N ASN A 16 -30.33 -13.19 -25.69
CA ASN A 16 -30.97 -13.18 -24.38
C ASN A 16 -31.27 -11.76 -23.84
N VAL A 17 -31.81 -10.88 -24.68
CA VAL A 17 -32.26 -9.54 -24.30
C VAL A 17 -33.70 -9.29 -24.75
N SER A 18 -34.34 -8.24 -24.24
CA SER A 18 -35.67 -7.84 -24.70
C SER A 18 -35.62 -7.21 -26.10
N ALA A 19 -36.72 -7.32 -26.87
CA ALA A 19 -36.82 -6.67 -28.19
C ALA A 19 -36.72 -5.14 -28.10
N GLY A 20 -37.13 -4.56 -26.97
CA GLY A 20 -36.92 -3.15 -26.64
C GLY A 20 -35.43 -2.80 -26.51
N ARG A 21 -34.65 -3.66 -25.85
CA ARG A 21 -33.19 -3.49 -25.73
C ARG A 21 -32.49 -3.54 -27.08
N VAL A 22 -32.88 -4.45 -27.98
CA VAL A 22 -32.35 -4.47 -29.36
C VAL A 22 -32.63 -3.16 -30.09
N SER A 23 -33.82 -2.58 -29.90
CA SER A 23 -34.17 -1.29 -30.50
C SER A 23 -33.33 -0.13 -29.93
N GLN A 24 -33.00 -0.17 -28.64
CA GLN A 24 -32.05 0.77 -28.03
C GLN A 24 -30.63 0.58 -28.58
N MET A 25 -30.17 -0.65 -28.78
CA MET A 25 -28.83 -0.93 -29.32
C MET A 25 -28.67 -0.43 -30.77
N ILE A 26 -29.74 -0.53 -31.57
CA ILE A 26 -29.80 0.08 -32.90
C ILE A 26 -29.76 1.62 -32.80
N ALA A 27 -30.54 2.21 -31.89
CA ALA A 27 -30.57 3.66 -31.71
C ALA A 27 -29.25 4.23 -31.16
N ALA A 28 -28.57 3.48 -30.29
CA ALA A 28 -27.26 3.80 -29.74
C ALA A 28 -26.09 3.55 -30.72
N GLY A 29 -26.38 3.07 -31.94
CA GLY A 29 -25.37 2.79 -32.96
C GLY A 29 -24.50 1.56 -32.68
N GLN A 30 -24.87 0.72 -31.71
CA GLN A 30 -24.15 -0.53 -31.38
C GLN A 30 -24.43 -1.64 -32.39
N ILE A 31 -25.56 -1.57 -33.09
CA ILE A 31 -25.90 -2.40 -34.24
C ILE A 31 -26.01 -1.44 -35.43
N SER A 32 -25.17 -1.62 -36.44
CA SER A 32 -25.12 -0.70 -37.58
C SER A 32 -26.35 -0.82 -38.47
N GLN A 33 -26.64 0.23 -39.24
CA GLN A 33 -27.70 0.20 -40.26
C GLN A 33 -27.39 -0.82 -41.37
N ALA A 34 -26.13 -1.23 -41.55
CA ALA A 34 -25.72 -2.27 -42.49
C ALA A 34 -26.16 -3.67 -42.04
N ALA A 35 -26.39 -3.89 -40.74
CA ALA A 35 -26.95 -5.12 -40.20
C ALA A 35 -28.48 -5.21 -40.37
N LEU A 36 -29.14 -4.13 -40.79
CA LEU A 36 -30.59 -4.08 -41.02
C LEU A 36 -30.92 -4.26 -42.50
N VAL A 37 -31.73 -5.27 -42.80
CA VAL A 37 -32.21 -5.58 -44.15
C VAL A 37 -33.71 -5.29 -44.23
N GLY A 38 -34.07 -4.26 -44.99
CA GLY A 38 -35.44 -3.77 -45.18
C GLY A 38 -35.75 -2.49 -44.38
N ALA A 39 -36.86 -1.81 -44.73
CA ALA A 39 -37.26 -0.53 -44.12
C ALA A 39 -38.46 -0.70 -43.16
N GLY A 40 -38.43 0.01 -42.03
CA GLY A 40 -39.55 0.13 -41.08
C GLY A 40 -39.69 -1.04 -40.08
N GLN A 41 -40.90 -1.22 -39.53
CA GLN A 41 -41.21 -2.19 -38.46
C GLN A 41 -40.95 -3.66 -38.86
N ARG A 42 -40.86 -3.95 -40.16
CA ARG A 42 -40.60 -5.28 -40.72
C ARG A 42 -39.14 -5.54 -41.10
N ALA A 43 -38.21 -4.65 -40.75
CA ALA A 43 -36.79 -4.86 -40.99
C ALA A 43 -36.27 -6.14 -40.33
N LYS A 44 -35.49 -6.91 -41.07
CA LYS A 44 -34.80 -8.12 -40.57
C LYS A 44 -33.37 -7.78 -40.18
N ILE A 45 -32.84 -8.50 -39.21
CA ILE A 45 -31.45 -8.37 -38.74
C ILE A 45 -30.63 -9.49 -39.37
N ASN A 46 -29.51 -9.11 -39.99
CA ASN A 46 -28.44 -10.03 -40.36
C ASN A 46 -27.66 -10.40 -39.09
N VAL A 47 -27.83 -11.65 -38.64
CA VAL A 47 -27.33 -12.13 -37.34
C VAL A 47 -25.81 -12.01 -37.24
N GLU A 48 -25.09 -12.36 -38.31
CA GLU A 48 -23.63 -12.37 -38.31
C GLU A 48 -23.07 -10.96 -38.19
N GLN A 49 -23.57 -10.03 -39.02
CA GLN A 49 -23.12 -8.63 -38.99
C GLN A 49 -23.46 -7.97 -37.65
N ALA A 50 -24.65 -8.21 -37.11
CA ALA A 50 -25.06 -7.64 -35.82
C ALA A 50 -24.18 -8.15 -34.66
N LYS A 51 -23.75 -9.41 -34.67
CA LYS A 51 -22.80 -9.94 -33.66
C LYS A 51 -21.42 -9.30 -33.79
N THR A 52 -20.94 -9.06 -35.00
CA THR A 52 -19.66 -8.38 -35.24
C THR A 52 -19.70 -6.94 -34.73
N ASP A 53 -20.77 -6.20 -35.05
CA ASP A 53 -20.96 -4.82 -34.61
C ASP A 53 -20.99 -4.72 -33.08
N LEU A 54 -21.72 -5.64 -32.42
CA LEU A 54 -21.78 -5.69 -30.96
C LEU A 54 -20.44 -6.03 -30.32
N ARG A 55 -19.64 -6.92 -30.92
CA ARG A 55 -18.31 -7.23 -30.41
C ARG A 55 -17.41 -6.00 -30.45
N MET A 56 -17.46 -5.23 -31.53
CA MET A 56 -16.68 -3.98 -31.66
C MET A 56 -17.17 -2.89 -30.69
N ALA A 57 -18.48 -2.69 -30.59
CA ALA A 57 -19.06 -1.69 -29.69
C ALA A 57 -18.80 -2.01 -28.20
N LEU A 58 -18.83 -3.29 -27.81
CA LEU A 58 -18.57 -3.71 -26.43
C LEU A 58 -17.09 -3.58 -26.04
N ASP A 59 -16.17 -3.87 -26.97
CA ASP A 59 -14.72 -3.72 -26.74
C ASP A 59 -14.32 -2.24 -26.59
N VAL A 60 -14.97 -1.35 -27.34
CA VAL A 60 -14.82 0.11 -27.20
C VAL A 60 -15.49 0.62 -25.91
N GLY A 61 -16.67 0.10 -25.57
CA GLY A 61 -17.36 0.41 -24.32
C GLY A 61 -16.58 -0.05 -23.07
N GLN A 62 -15.88 -1.18 -23.14
CA GLN A 62 -14.96 -1.65 -22.09
C GLN A 62 -13.68 -0.80 -22.02
N ARG A 63 -13.20 -0.29 -23.15
CA ARG A 63 -12.07 0.65 -23.21
C ARG A 63 -12.40 2.05 -22.70
N MET A 64 -13.65 2.53 -22.87
CA MET A 64 -14.08 3.83 -22.37
C MET A 64 -14.74 3.79 -20.98
N GLY A 65 -15.34 2.67 -20.59
CA GLY A 65 -16.05 2.51 -19.31
C GLY A 65 -15.13 2.47 -18.09
N ASN A 66 -13.86 2.12 -18.27
CA ASN A 66 -12.88 2.01 -17.20
C ASN A 66 -11.95 3.24 -17.08
N GLY A 67 -12.33 4.39 -17.66
CA GLY A 67 -11.40 5.50 -17.90
C GLY A 67 -11.60 6.81 -17.14
N ILE A 68 -12.73 7.09 -16.48
CA ILE A 68 -12.98 8.46 -15.96
C ILE A 68 -13.51 8.58 -14.52
N ASN A 69 -14.05 7.56 -13.85
CA ASN A 69 -14.40 7.70 -12.42
C ASN A 69 -14.30 6.38 -11.66
N THR A 70 -13.24 6.26 -10.87
CA THR A 70 -13.12 5.26 -9.81
C THR A 70 -13.98 5.61 -8.60
N ARG A 71 -14.50 4.56 -7.92
CA ARG A 71 -15.21 4.47 -6.62
C ARG A 71 -16.75 4.53 -6.70
N LEU A 72 -17.52 3.71 -6.00
CA LEU A 72 -17.33 2.62 -5.02
C LEU A 72 -18.64 1.81 -4.97
N ASP A 73 -18.55 0.66 -4.30
CA ASP A 73 -19.60 -0.30 -3.95
C ASP A 73 -20.96 0.26 -3.50
N ASP A 74 -21.93 -0.64 -3.66
CA ASP A 74 -23.14 -0.84 -2.88
C ASP A 74 -24.25 0.22 -2.91
N GLY A 75 -25.37 -0.18 -3.52
CA GLY A 75 -26.64 0.49 -3.35
C GLY A 75 -27.70 -0.02 -4.32
N ASP A 76 -28.22 -1.21 -4.07
CA ASP A 76 -29.56 -1.58 -4.53
C ASP A 76 -30.53 -0.45 -4.17
N GLY A 77 -31.07 0.21 -5.19
CA GLY A 77 -31.98 1.35 -5.07
C GLY A 77 -33.13 1.18 -6.04
N ALA A 78 -34.01 0.23 -5.75
CA ALA A 78 -35.28 0.02 -6.43
C ALA A 78 -36.22 1.22 -6.23
N ALA A 79 -36.93 1.60 -7.29
CA ALA A 79 -38.25 2.23 -7.30
C ALA A 79 -38.78 2.11 -8.75
N ASP A 80 -39.96 1.63 -9.09
CA ASP A 80 -41.16 1.36 -8.31
C ASP A 80 -42.07 0.46 -9.18
N SER A 81 -42.53 -0.69 -8.67
CA SER A 81 -43.66 -1.46 -9.20
C SER A 81 -44.08 -2.50 -8.16
N VAL A 82 -45.12 -2.15 -7.43
CA VAL A 82 -45.83 -2.90 -6.40
C VAL A 82 -46.39 -4.21 -6.97
N GLU A 83 -45.92 -5.37 -6.49
CA GLU A 83 -46.78 -6.53 -6.14
C GLU A 83 -45.99 -7.57 -5.31
N ALA A 84 -46.57 -8.03 -4.21
CA ALA A 84 -46.03 -9.07 -3.31
C ALA A 84 -47.14 -10.11 -3.04
N PRO A 85 -46.89 -11.30 -2.45
CA PRO A 85 -45.62 -12.04 -2.26
C PRO A 85 -45.72 -13.54 -2.69
N ALA A 86 -44.58 -14.22 -2.87
CA ALA A 86 -44.50 -15.67 -2.72
C ALA A 86 -43.22 -16.05 -1.94
N PRO A 87 -43.32 -16.79 -0.82
CA PRO A 87 -42.19 -17.10 0.04
C PRO A 87 -41.54 -18.42 -0.39
N GLY A 88 -40.22 -18.40 -0.56
CA GLY A 88 -39.41 -19.63 -0.62
C GLY A 88 -38.56 -19.77 -1.87
N ALA A 89 -37.41 -19.10 -1.89
CA ALA A 89 -36.24 -19.61 -2.59
C ALA A 89 -35.01 -19.12 -1.84
N GLN A 90 -34.28 -20.07 -1.27
CA GLN A 90 -33.03 -19.90 -0.54
C GLN A 90 -32.06 -19.07 -1.38
N ARG A 91 -31.52 -17.98 -0.79
CA ARG A 91 -30.30 -17.34 -1.28
C ARG A 91 -29.18 -18.37 -1.16
N GLN A 92 -28.89 -19.05 -2.27
CA GLN A 92 -27.67 -19.82 -2.40
C GLN A 92 -26.52 -18.82 -2.51
N ASP A 93 -25.60 -18.92 -1.56
CA ASP A 93 -24.32 -18.22 -1.54
C ASP A 93 -23.68 -18.30 -2.93
N ALA A 94 -23.54 -17.14 -3.57
CA ALA A 94 -22.76 -17.02 -4.79
C ALA A 94 -21.29 -17.29 -4.41
N ALA A 95 -20.84 -18.52 -4.68
CA ALA A 95 -19.44 -18.90 -4.61
C ALA A 95 -18.60 -17.87 -5.39
N PRO A 96 -17.44 -17.43 -4.87
CA PRO A 96 -16.60 -16.48 -5.58
C PRO A 96 -16.22 -17.10 -6.92
N ALA A 97 -16.50 -16.38 -8.00
CA ALA A 97 -16.07 -16.72 -9.34
C ALA A 97 -14.56 -17.01 -9.27
N ARG A 98 -14.18 -18.26 -9.49
CA ARG A 98 -12.78 -18.69 -9.53
C ARG A 98 -12.16 -18.01 -10.75
N GLU A 99 -11.58 -16.82 -10.58
CA GLU A 99 -10.71 -16.19 -11.56
C GLU A 99 -9.55 -17.16 -11.80
N SER A 100 -9.67 -17.97 -12.86
CA SER A 100 -8.71 -19.01 -13.18
C SER A 100 -7.40 -18.43 -13.70
N GLY A 101 -6.29 -18.96 -13.16
CA GLY A 101 -5.01 -19.19 -13.85
C GLY A 101 -4.26 -17.96 -14.37
N ILE A 102 -3.08 -17.70 -13.82
CA ILE A 102 -2.09 -16.71 -14.30
C ILE A 102 -2.48 -15.25 -14.07
N ASP A 103 -3.62 -14.75 -14.56
CA ASP A 103 -3.97 -13.33 -14.41
C ASP A 103 -4.19 -12.91 -12.95
N TYR A 104 -4.82 -13.78 -12.16
CA TYR A 104 -4.96 -13.59 -10.72
C TYR A 104 -3.59 -13.60 -10.00
N GLN A 105 -2.67 -14.47 -10.43
CA GLN A 105 -1.32 -14.54 -9.87
C GLN A 105 -0.52 -13.28 -10.21
N ILE A 106 -0.62 -12.78 -11.46
CA ILE A 106 0.01 -11.53 -11.88
C ILE A 106 -0.53 -10.34 -11.07
N LYS A 107 -1.85 -10.26 -10.84
CA LYS A 107 -2.46 -9.22 -10.00
C LYS A 107 -1.96 -9.31 -8.55
N GLN A 108 -1.84 -10.51 -8.00
CA GLN A 108 -1.32 -10.73 -6.64
C GLN A 108 0.17 -10.35 -6.52
N GLU A 109 1.01 -10.77 -7.46
CA GLU A 109 2.44 -10.42 -7.48
C GLU A 109 2.64 -8.92 -7.66
N LYS A 110 1.86 -8.28 -8.53
CA LYS A 110 1.88 -6.82 -8.72
C LYS A 110 1.43 -6.08 -7.46
N LEU A 111 0.42 -6.59 -6.75
CA LEU A 111 -0.01 -6.04 -5.46
C LEU A 111 1.09 -6.17 -4.40
N GLU A 112 1.78 -7.31 -4.34
CA GLU A 112 2.95 -7.46 -3.47
C GLU A 112 4.09 -6.50 -3.83
N GLN A 113 4.37 -6.31 -5.12
CA GLN A 113 5.39 -5.38 -5.58
C GLN A 113 5.07 -3.94 -5.16
N VAL A 114 3.82 -3.50 -5.35
CA VAL A 114 3.35 -2.18 -4.91
C VAL A 114 3.41 -2.06 -3.40
N ARG A 115 3.01 -3.09 -2.64
CA ARG A 115 3.11 -3.09 -1.16
C ARG A 115 4.55 -3.00 -0.68
N ARG A 116 5.50 -3.68 -1.35
CA ARG A 116 6.93 -3.57 -1.03
C ARG A 116 7.46 -2.18 -1.36
N ALA A 117 7.08 -1.62 -2.51
CA ALA A 117 7.44 -0.25 -2.88
C ALA A 117 6.90 0.77 -1.87
N ASN A 118 5.64 0.66 -1.45
CA ASN A 118 5.02 1.54 -0.47
C ASN A 118 5.71 1.45 0.90
N ARG A 119 6.03 0.23 1.38
CA ARG A 119 6.78 0.06 2.64
C ARG A 119 8.17 0.69 2.57
N ASN A 120 8.89 0.49 1.46
CA ASN A 120 10.20 1.08 1.29
C ASN A 120 10.15 2.60 1.20
N ALA A 121 9.12 3.15 0.53
CA ALA A 121 8.88 4.59 0.47
C ALA A 121 8.58 5.18 1.86
N ALA A 122 7.72 4.53 2.65
CA ALA A 122 7.41 4.96 4.01
C ALA A 122 8.65 4.95 4.92
N ILE A 123 9.52 3.95 4.81
CA ILE A 123 10.79 3.89 5.56
C ILE A 123 11.74 5.02 5.12
N ALA A 124 11.83 5.28 3.82
CA ALA A 124 12.68 6.35 3.29
C ALA A 124 12.20 7.74 3.74
N GLU A 125 10.89 7.97 3.70
CA GLU A 125 10.28 9.21 4.17
C GLU A 125 10.44 9.39 5.68
N ALA A 126 10.25 8.33 6.47
CA ALA A 126 10.51 8.38 7.92
C ALA A 126 11.99 8.66 8.23
N ARG A 127 12.93 8.19 7.40
CA ARG A 127 14.35 8.54 7.52
C ARG A 127 14.61 10.01 7.17
N GLU A 128 14.01 10.52 6.11
CA GLU A 128 14.15 11.93 5.69
C GLU A 128 13.55 12.90 6.71
N ARG A 129 12.40 12.54 7.30
CA ARG A 129 11.79 13.27 8.43
C ARG A 129 12.55 13.14 9.74
N GLY A 130 13.64 12.35 9.78
CA GLY A 130 14.47 12.15 10.97
C GLY A 130 13.83 11.27 12.05
N GLN A 131 12.76 10.53 11.74
CA GLN A 131 12.10 9.61 12.68
C GLN A 131 12.86 8.28 12.81
N LEU A 132 13.57 7.87 11.74
CA LEU A 132 14.40 6.67 11.74
C LEU A 132 15.87 7.02 11.50
N VAL A 133 16.75 6.47 12.35
CA VAL A 133 18.19 6.55 12.20
C VAL A 133 18.78 5.15 12.10
N GLU A 134 19.89 5.03 11.38
CA GLU A 134 20.63 3.77 11.34
C GLU A 134 21.25 3.49 12.72
N THR A 135 20.92 2.34 13.31
CA THR A 135 21.37 1.94 14.66
C THR A 135 22.90 1.98 14.79
N ALA A 136 23.63 1.55 13.76
CA ALA A 136 25.09 1.55 13.75
C ALA A 136 25.65 2.98 13.84
N ALA A 137 25.07 3.91 13.07
CA ALA A 137 25.46 5.32 13.09
C ALA A 137 25.12 5.97 14.45
N ALA A 138 23.93 5.72 14.99
CA ALA A 138 23.52 6.23 16.29
C ALA A 138 24.45 5.73 17.41
N LYS A 139 24.78 4.42 17.41
CA LYS A 139 25.73 3.83 18.37
C LYS A 139 27.12 4.45 18.26
N ALA A 140 27.61 4.70 17.05
CA ALA A 140 28.91 5.32 16.82
C ALA A 140 28.96 6.76 17.39
N GLU A 141 27.93 7.56 17.15
CA GLU A 141 27.85 8.92 17.70
C GLU A 141 27.71 8.91 19.23
N MET A 142 26.92 7.99 19.81
CA MET A 142 26.84 7.84 21.27
C MET A 142 28.19 7.49 21.90
N VAL A 143 28.96 6.57 21.27
CA VAL A 143 30.32 6.23 21.74
C VAL A 143 31.24 7.44 21.67
N LYS A 144 31.12 8.26 20.62
CA LYS A 144 31.92 9.48 20.45
C LYS A 144 31.59 10.53 21.52
N VAL A 145 30.31 10.75 21.81
CA VAL A 145 29.86 11.66 22.88
C VAL A 145 30.37 11.18 24.24
N ALA A 146 30.16 9.90 24.56
CA ALA A 146 30.61 9.33 25.83
C ALA A 146 32.14 9.41 26.00
N SER A 147 32.90 9.14 24.93
CA SER A 147 34.36 9.25 24.94
C SER A 147 34.84 10.69 25.14
N SER A 148 34.16 11.65 24.50
CA SER A 148 34.50 13.08 24.62
C SER A 148 34.28 13.57 26.05
N MET A 149 33.16 13.21 26.67
CA MET A 149 32.91 13.54 28.08
C MET A 149 33.98 12.95 29.00
N LEU A 150 34.36 11.70 28.78
CA LEU A 150 35.39 11.03 29.57
C LEU A 150 36.76 11.72 29.44
N GLN A 151 37.14 12.13 28.22
CA GLN A 151 38.39 12.85 27.98
C GLN A 151 38.43 14.20 28.70
N VAL A 152 37.31 14.93 28.76
CA VAL A 152 37.22 16.20 29.52
C VAL A 152 37.50 15.96 31.00
N PHE A 153 36.87 14.96 31.62
CA PHE A 153 37.12 14.63 33.02
C PHE A 153 38.54 14.11 33.28
N GLU A 154 39.08 13.27 32.39
CA GLU A 154 40.46 12.77 32.52
C GLU A 154 41.50 13.88 32.34
N GLY A 155 41.23 14.86 31.48
CA GLY A 155 42.06 16.05 31.31
C GLY A 155 42.09 16.93 32.56
N ALA A 156 40.94 17.13 33.20
CA ALA A 156 40.81 17.93 34.42
C ALA A 156 41.53 17.33 35.65
N LEU A 157 41.95 16.05 35.60
CA LEU A 157 42.71 15.43 36.70
C LEU A 157 44.02 16.16 37.00
N ALA A 158 44.66 16.77 36.00
CA ALA A 158 45.89 17.54 36.22
C ALA A 158 45.65 18.79 37.07
N ASP A 159 44.55 19.49 36.79
CA ASP A 159 44.13 20.69 37.52
C ASP A 159 43.71 20.34 38.95
N PHE A 160 42.94 19.26 39.12
CA PHE A 160 42.59 18.77 40.46
C PHE A 160 43.82 18.35 41.26
N ALA A 161 44.76 17.64 40.64
CA ALA A 161 46.01 17.28 41.29
C ALA A 161 46.81 18.52 41.69
N GLY A 162 46.81 19.57 40.86
CA GLY A 162 47.44 20.86 41.17
C GLY A 162 46.79 21.54 42.37
N ALA A 163 45.46 21.62 42.40
CA ALA A 163 44.71 22.21 43.52
C ALA A 163 44.94 21.45 44.84
N VAL A 164 44.91 20.11 44.80
CA VAL A 164 45.19 19.27 45.98
C VAL A 164 46.65 19.41 46.42
N SER A 165 47.60 19.41 45.48
CA SER A 165 49.02 19.60 45.77
C SER A 165 49.29 20.93 46.46
N ALA A 166 48.69 22.01 46.00
CA ALA A 166 48.82 23.34 46.60
C ALA A 166 48.18 23.40 47.99
N GLN A 167 47.00 22.79 48.17
CA GLN A 167 46.26 22.84 49.45
C GLN A 167 46.92 22.03 50.57
N PHE A 168 47.54 20.89 50.23
CA PHE A 168 48.08 19.94 51.21
C PHE A 168 49.61 19.83 51.18
N GLU A 169 50.29 20.68 50.39
CA GLU A 169 51.75 20.73 50.24
C GLU A 169 52.39 19.37 49.87
N VAL A 170 51.66 18.55 49.11
CA VAL A 170 52.13 17.23 48.63
C VAL A 170 52.59 17.30 47.17
N PRO A 171 53.51 16.43 46.71
CA PRO A 171 53.95 16.44 45.30
C PRO A 171 52.80 16.17 44.32
N GLN A 172 52.54 17.12 43.41
CA GLN A 172 51.47 17.00 42.39
C GLN A 172 51.57 15.73 41.55
N ARG A 173 52.80 15.31 41.20
CA ARG A 173 53.05 14.10 40.41
C ARG A 173 52.42 12.87 41.07
N ASP A 174 52.60 12.73 42.38
CA ASP A 174 52.17 11.54 43.11
C ASP A 174 50.64 11.55 43.30
N VAL A 175 50.05 12.73 43.53
CA VAL A 175 48.57 12.92 43.54
C VAL A 175 47.98 12.56 42.18
N LEU A 176 48.54 13.06 41.09
CA LEU A 176 48.06 12.78 39.74
C LEU A 176 48.17 11.30 39.39
N HIS A 177 49.27 10.63 39.76
CA HIS A 177 49.40 9.18 39.60
C HIS A 177 48.34 8.40 40.39
N LEU A 178 48.08 8.80 41.64
CA LEU A 178 47.03 8.20 42.46
C LEU A 178 45.65 8.38 41.81
N MET A 179 45.30 9.60 41.41
CA MET A 179 44.01 9.90 40.78
C MET A 179 43.80 9.12 39.48
N ARG A 180 44.81 9.05 38.60
CA ARG A 180 44.74 8.23 37.36
C ARG A 180 44.55 6.75 37.67
N ARG A 181 45.25 6.22 38.68
CA ARG A 181 45.10 4.83 39.10
C ARG A 181 43.69 4.53 39.61
N GLU A 182 43.13 5.39 40.46
CA GLU A 182 41.77 5.20 40.97
C GLU A 182 40.72 5.39 39.87
N MET A 183 40.89 6.38 38.98
CA MET A 183 40.00 6.60 37.84
C MET A 183 39.94 5.37 36.93
N LYS A 184 41.07 4.68 36.69
CA LYS A 184 41.09 3.42 35.94
C LYS A 184 40.23 2.33 36.59
N LYS A 185 40.23 2.23 37.92
CA LYS A 185 39.39 1.26 38.65
C LYS A 185 37.91 1.63 38.54
N VAL A 186 37.58 2.91 38.72
CA VAL A 186 36.21 3.43 38.56
C VAL A 186 35.69 3.13 37.16
N ARG A 187 36.48 3.40 36.11
CA ARG A 187 36.14 3.07 34.72
C ARG A 187 35.86 1.58 34.51
N ALA A 188 36.71 0.71 35.05
CA ALA A 188 36.52 -0.73 34.92
C ALA A 188 35.24 -1.21 35.64
N ALA A 189 34.92 -0.64 36.81
CA ALA A 189 33.69 -0.96 37.52
C ALA A 189 32.44 -0.46 36.78
N ALA A 190 32.45 0.80 36.34
CA ALA A 190 31.36 1.38 35.56
C ALA A 190 31.12 0.61 34.26
N SER A 191 32.17 0.23 33.54
CA SER A 191 32.06 -0.56 32.31
C SER A 191 31.36 -1.91 32.54
N ARG A 192 31.67 -2.61 33.64
CA ARG A 192 31.01 -3.87 33.99
C ARG A 192 29.53 -3.66 34.35
N GLN A 193 29.23 -2.60 35.12
CA GLN A 193 27.86 -2.28 35.49
C GLN A 193 27.01 -1.94 34.25
N MET A 194 27.54 -1.12 33.34
CA MET A 194 26.82 -0.73 32.12
C MET A 194 26.66 -1.92 31.16
N ALA A 195 27.62 -2.83 31.07
CA ALA A 195 27.48 -4.06 30.30
C ALA A 195 26.34 -4.94 30.86
N ALA A 196 26.26 -5.11 32.18
CA ALA A 196 25.19 -5.87 32.82
C ALA A 196 23.80 -5.23 32.62
N LEU A 197 23.70 -3.90 32.61
CA LEU A 197 22.45 -3.21 32.27
C LEU A 197 22.08 -3.43 30.80
N GLY A 198 23.06 -3.36 29.89
CA GLY A 198 22.84 -3.60 28.46
C GLY A 198 22.34 -5.01 28.13
N GLU A 199 22.72 -6.01 28.91
CA GLU A 199 22.22 -7.39 28.77
C GLU A 199 20.74 -7.55 29.17
N GLN A 200 20.21 -6.63 29.98
CA GLN A 200 18.81 -6.66 30.44
C GLN A 200 17.87 -5.92 29.48
N GLU A 201 18.42 -5.11 28.58
CA GLU A 201 17.65 -4.36 27.59
C GLU A 201 17.24 -5.24 26.41
N THR A 202 16.06 -4.98 25.85
CA THR A 202 15.60 -5.71 24.67
C THR A 202 16.34 -5.23 23.42
N GLU A 203 16.89 -6.14 22.63
CA GLU A 203 17.70 -5.81 21.45
C GLU A 203 16.93 -5.00 20.39
N THR A 204 15.62 -5.24 20.26
CA THR A 204 14.76 -4.56 19.30
C THR A 204 13.42 -4.20 19.90
N VAL A 205 12.95 -2.99 19.63
CA VAL A 205 11.58 -2.55 19.95
C VAL A 205 10.81 -2.42 18.65
N GLN A 206 9.58 -2.95 18.60
CA GLN A 206 8.72 -2.76 17.43
C GLN A 206 8.24 -1.31 17.36
N THR A 207 8.38 -0.69 16.19
CA THR A 207 7.90 0.67 15.91
C THR A 207 7.00 0.62 14.68
N THR A 208 5.79 1.15 14.81
CA THR A 208 4.87 1.34 13.69
C THR A 208 5.20 2.65 12.98
N VAL A 209 5.44 2.58 11.67
CA VAL A 209 5.59 3.74 10.80
C VAL A 209 4.32 3.83 9.98
N ASP A 210 3.41 4.70 10.41
CA ASP A 210 2.21 4.98 9.64
C ASP A 210 2.61 5.79 8.41
N ALA A 211 2.15 5.33 7.24
CA ALA A 211 2.20 6.15 6.04
C ALA A 211 1.04 7.13 6.17
N ASP A 212 1.35 8.40 6.42
CA ASP A 212 0.33 9.45 6.37
C ASP A 212 -0.31 9.36 4.98
N GLU A 213 -1.62 9.07 4.93
CA GLU A 213 -2.38 9.25 3.70
C GLU A 213 -2.18 10.71 3.30
N LEU A 214 -1.59 10.92 2.12
CA LEU A 214 -1.44 12.26 1.54
C LEU A 214 -2.80 12.95 1.64
N ASP A 215 -2.93 13.90 2.57
CA ASP A 215 -4.05 14.83 2.61
C ASP A 215 -4.07 15.49 1.23
N THR A 216 -4.99 15.02 0.38
CA THR A 216 -5.29 15.66 -0.89
C THR A 216 -5.91 17.00 -0.56
N VAL A 217 -5.05 18.01 -0.44
CA VAL A 217 -5.45 19.41 -0.34
C VAL A 217 -5.99 19.82 -1.71
N ASN A 218 -7.33 19.82 -1.79
CA ASN A 218 -8.25 20.49 -2.73
C ASN A 218 -7.90 20.51 -4.22
#